data_AF-A0A7S1DNY3-F1
#
_entry.id   AF-A0A7S1DNY3-F1
#
_cell.length_a   1.000
_cell.length_b   1.000
_cell.length_c   1.000
_cell.angle_alpha   90.00
_cell.angle_beta   90.00
_cell.angle_gamma   90.00
#
_symmetry.space_group_name_H-M   'P 1'
#
loop_
_entity.id
_entity.type
_entity.pdbx_description
1 polymer ?
#
loop_
_entity_poly.entity_id
_entity_poly.type
_entity_poly.pdbx_seq_one_letter_code
_entity_poly.pdbx_strand_id
1 'polypeptide(L)'
;DPDNPPLAVTAGFFPFGYPIIGQSSPLPSANNLITVTFRATVPLFPATGTFITMSGFSGASSADGDEPGEPTVIVEEASSGLFSSTDGGSPNTLLWDGDTKTLTAWVVAPLLGGVEYVFSFAIRNPPSPQESPPIYAQILGGLVTPQVLMTKDLTGLGGQ
;
A
#
# COMPACT_ATOMS: atom_id res chain seq x y z
N ASP A 1 11.45 -32.73 32.50
CA ASP A 1 10.78 -31.43 32.58
C ASP A 1 9.79 -31.35 31.41
N PRO A 2 8.47 -31.40 31.67
CA PRO A 2 7.45 -31.37 30.62
C PRO A 2 7.18 -29.96 30.05
N ASP A 3 7.89 -28.92 30.51
CA ASP A 3 7.58 -27.51 30.16
C ASP A 3 8.43 -26.91 29.02
N ASN A 4 9.07 -27.71 28.16
CA ASN A 4 9.71 -27.18 26.95
C ASN A 4 8.90 -27.52 25.71
N PRO A 5 7.90 -26.70 25.31
CA PRO A 5 7.19 -26.92 24.06
C PRO A 5 8.19 -26.90 22.89
N PRO A 6 8.05 -27.79 21.90
CA PRO A 6 8.99 -27.91 20.79
C PRO A 6 9.05 -26.61 19.98
N LEU A 7 10.21 -26.33 19.39
CA LEU A 7 10.41 -25.22 18.45
C LEU A 7 9.43 -25.37 17.27
N ALA A 8 8.35 -24.60 17.26
CA ALA A 8 7.44 -24.53 16.12
C ALA A 8 8.08 -23.64 15.06
N VAL A 9 8.54 -24.24 13.96
CA VAL A 9 8.85 -23.50 12.74
C VAL A 9 7.51 -23.07 12.14
N THR A 10 7.00 -21.92 12.57
CA THR A 10 5.88 -21.26 11.88
C THR A 10 6.35 -20.96 10.45
N ALA A 11 5.59 -21.44 9.45
CA ALA A 11 5.82 -21.11 8.05
C ALA A 11 6.02 -19.59 7.91
N GLY A 12 6.96 -19.17 7.06
CA GLY A 12 7.36 -17.77 6.90
C GLY A 12 6.17 -16.82 7.00
N PHE A 13 6.15 -16.05 8.09
CA PHE A 13 5.06 -15.15 8.41
C PHE A 13 5.09 -13.97 7.45
N PHE A 14 4.18 -13.97 6.48
CA PHE A 14 3.99 -12.85 5.56
C PHE A 14 2.63 -12.23 5.82
N PRO A 15 2.56 -11.05 6.46
CA PRO A 15 1.29 -10.38 6.73
C PRO A 15 0.59 -9.87 5.47
N PHE A 16 1.27 -9.83 4.33
CA PHE A 16 0.66 -9.63 3.02
C PHE A 16 0.40 -10.97 2.31
N GLY A 17 -0.86 -11.29 2.08
CA GLY A 17 -1.28 -12.31 1.12
C GLY A 17 -1.48 -11.67 -0.24
N TYR A 18 -0.73 -12.12 -1.25
CA TYR A 18 -0.83 -11.71 -2.66
C TYR A 18 -1.02 -10.19 -2.87
N PRO A 19 -0.04 -9.35 -2.49
CA PRO A 19 -0.14 -7.91 -2.76
C PRO A 19 -0.07 -7.68 -4.27
N ILE A 20 -1.11 -7.07 -4.82
CA ILE A 20 -1.31 -6.77 -6.23
C ILE A 20 -1.35 -5.26 -6.43
N ILE A 21 -0.76 -4.78 -7.52
CA ILE A 21 -0.78 -3.39 -7.92
C ILE A 21 -1.23 -3.24 -9.38
N GLY A 22 -2.33 -2.52 -9.59
CA GLY A 22 -2.88 -2.16 -10.89
C GLY A 22 -2.75 -0.67 -11.16
N GLN A 23 -2.96 -0.28 -12.41
CA GLN A 23 -2.88 1.12 -12.83
C GLN A 23 -3.84 1.42 -13.99
N SER A 24 -4.28 2.68 -14.12
CA SER A 24 -5.18 3.09 -15.21
C SER A 24 -4.47 3.54 -16.48
N SER A 25 -3.25 4.09 -16.40
CA SER A 25 -2.51 4.55 -17.59
C SER A 25 -0.99 4.49 -17.41
N PRO A 26 -0.23 3.85 -18.31
CA PRO A 26 1.24 3.87 -18.31
C PRO A 26 1.84 5.10 -18.99
N LEU A 27 1.03 5.98 -19.59
CA LEU A 27 1.54 7.01 -20.50
C LEU A 27 2.37 8.08 -19.74
N PRO A 28 3.48 8.57 -20.31
CA PRO A 28 4.26 9.64 -19.70
C PRO A 28 3.43 10.89 -19.45
N SER A 29 3.70 11.60 -18.35
CA SER A 29 2.98 12.82 -17.95
C SER A 29 1.47 12.67 -17.69
N ALA A 30 0.90 11.47 -17.83
CA ALA A 30 -0.52 11.22 -17.61
C ALA A 30 -0.82 11.06 -16.11
N ASN A 31 -2.03 11.46 -15.73
CA ASN A 31 -2.59 11.08 -14.44
C ASN A 31 -2.86 9.57 -14.45
N ASN A 32 -2.44 8.91 -13.38
CA ASN A 32 -2.50 7.47 -13.25
C ASN A 32 -3.12 7.13 -11.90
N LEU A 33 -4.20 6.35 -11.93
CA LEU A 33 -4.85 5.84 -10.74
C LEU A 33 -4.20 4.51 -10.41
N ILE A 34 -3.47 4.45 -9.31
CA ILE A 34 -2.85 3.22 -8.82
C ILE A 34 -3.82 2.52 -7.90
N THR A 35 -4.16 1.27 -8.19
CA THR A 35 -5.03 0.43 -7.37
C THR A 35 -4.19 -0.60 -6.64
N VAL A 36 -4.35 -0.67 -5.34
CA VAL A 36 -3.64 -1.59 -4.46
C VAL A 36 -4.63 -2.58 -3.89
N THR A 37 -4.34 -3.87 -4.05
CA THR A 37 -5.11 -4.97 -3.49
C THR A 37 -4.20 -5.83 -2.64
N PHE A 38 -4.59 -6.11 -1.40
CA PHE A 38 -3.84 -7.02 -0.56
C PHE A 38 -4.74 -7.70 0.47
N ARG A 39 -4.28 -8.85 0.98
CA ARG A 39 -4.94 -9.54 2.08
C ARG A 39 -4.07 -9.47 3.33
N ALA A 40 -4.62 -8.97 4.45
CA ALA A 40 -3.93 -9.10 5.72
C ALA A 40 -3.97 -10.58 6.15
N THR A 41 -2.84 -11.24 6.41
CA THR A 41 -2.86 -12.65 6.88
C THR A 41 -3.04 -12.78 8.38
N VAL A 42 -2.85 -11.67 9.11
CA VAL A 42 -3.19 -11.52 10.52
C VAL A 42 -3.94 -10.22 10.77
N PRO A 43 -4.65 -10.12 11.89
CA PRO A 43 -5.24 -8.85 12.29
C PRO A 43 -4.18 -7.76 12.51
N LEU A 44 -4.42 -6.55 11.99
CA LEU A 44 -3.61 -5.36 12.22
C LEU A 44 -4.46 -4.33 12.98
N PHE A 45 -3.91 -3.74 14.04
CA PHE A 45 -4.65 -2.85 14.93
C PHE A 45 -4.07 -1.44 14.94
N PRO A 46 -4.92 -0.40 15.04
CA PRO A 46 -4.47 1.00 15.06
C PRO A 46 -3.65 1.33 16.32
N ALA A 47 -4.00 0.73 17.47
CA ALA A 47 -3.39 1.04 18.77
C ALA A 47 -1.87 0.79 18.85
N THR A 48 -1.31 0.07 17.88
CA THR A 48 0.12 -0.22 17.82
C THR A 48 0.87 0.72 16.88
N GLY A 49 0.24 1.79 16.39
CA GLY A 49 0.84 2.73 15.45
C GLY A 49 1.24 2.04 14.14
N THR A 50 0.42 1.11 13.68
CA THR A 50 0.72 0.30 12.49
C THR A 50 0.41 1.10 11.23
N PHE A 51 1.35 1.07 10.28
CA PHE A 51 1.17 1.69 8.98
C PHE A 51 1.79 0.84 7.88
N ILE A 52 1.24 1.00 6.68
CA ILE A 52 1.72 0.34 5.46
C ILE A 52 2.44 1.39 4.63
N THR A 53 3.65 1.06 4.16
CA THR A 53 4.38 1.86 3.18
C THR A 53 4.44 1.14 1.85
N MET A 54 4.29 1.90 0.77
CA MET A 54 4.54 1.44 -0.60
C MET A 54 5.58 2.33 -1.25
N SER A 55 6.63 1.72 -1.79
CA SER A 55 7.80 2.42 -2.32
C SER A 55 8.21 1.89 -3.70
N GLY A 56 9.04 2.67 -4.41
CA GLY A 56 9.52 2.33 -5.75
C GLY A 56 8.84 3.10 -6.88
N PHE A 57 8.03 4.11 -6.57
CA PHE A 57 7.36 4.99 -7.54
C PHE A 57 8.31 6.01 -8.19
N SER A 58 9.47 5.54 -8.67
CA SER A 58 10.51 6.37 -9.25
C SER A 58 9.95 7.25 -10.37
N GLY A 59 10.23 8.55 -10.29
CA GLY A 59 9.82 9.56 -11.27
C GLY A 59 8.34 9.95 -11.22
N ALA A 60 7.51 9.32 -10.40
CA ALA A 60 6.14 9.76 -10.20
C ALA A 60 6.07 11.02 -9.34
N SER A 61 5.05 11.85 -9.55
CA SER A 61 4.68 12.94 -8.64
C SER A 61 3.27 12.74 -8.14
N SER A 62 2.86 13.44 -7.08
CA SER A 62 1.41 13.54 -6.84
C SER A 62 0.77 14.38 -7.96
N ALA A 63 -0.55 14.25 -8.11
CA ALA A 63 -1.30 15.11 -9.04
C ALA A 63 -1.20 16.60 -8.66
N ASP A 64 -0.95 16.90 -7.38
CA ASP A 64 -0.92 18.25 -6.80
C ASP A 64 0.51 18.81 -6.60
N GLY A 65 1.55 18.03 -6.92
CA GLY A 65 2.96 18.41 -6.77
C GLY A 65 3.84 17.32 -6.14
N ASP A 66 5.12 17.62 -5.93
CA ASP A 66 6.06 16.69 -5.26
C ASP A 66 6.19 16.94 -3.74
N GLU A 67 5.53 17.97 -3.21
CA GLU A 67 5.49 18.20 -1.77
C GLU A 67 4.73 17.06 -1.07
N PRO A 68 5.10 16.70 0.18
CA PRO A 68 4.33 15.76 0.97
C PRO A 68 2.88 16.23 1.14
N GLY A 69 1.93 15.35 0.82
CA GLY A 69 0.53 15.73 0.77
C GLY A 69 -0.42 14.54 0.67
N GLU A 70 -1.71 14.84 0.69
CA GLU A 70 -2.76 13.84 0.56
C GLU A 70 -3.18 13.72 -0.92
N PRO A 71 -2.80 12.64 -1.63
CA PRO A 71 -3.29 12.44 -2.98
C PRO A 71 -4.80 12.20 -2.96
N THR A 72 -5.45 12.34 -4.11
CA THR A 72 -6.85 11.91 -4.24
C THR A 72 -6.93 10.40 -4.02
N VAL A 73 -7.71 9.99 -3.01
CA VAL A 73 -7.92 8.58 -2.64
C VAL A 73 -9.32 8.15 -3.04
N ILE A 74 -9.43 6.96 -3.62
CA ILE A 74 -10.69 6.28 -3.89
C ILE A 74 -10.63 4.95 -3.14
N VAL A 75 -11.51 4.77 -2.15
CA VAL A 75 -11.58 3.53 -1.36
C VAL A 75 -12.80 2.73 -1.79
N GLU A 76 -12.65 1.41 -1.91
CA GLU A 76 -13.80 0.52 -2.01
C GLU A 76 -14.55 0.48 -0.67
N GLU A 77 -15.86 0.21 -0.70
CA GLU A 77 -16.73 0.17 0.50
C GLU A 77 -16.12 -0.67 1.63
N ALA A 78 -15.58 -1.85 1.31
CA ALA A 78 -14.98 -2.76 2.29
C ALA A 78 -13.69 -2.23 2.93
N SER A 79 -13.05 -1.22 2.31
CA SER A 79 -11.83 -0.57 2.79
C SER A 79 -12.04 0.85 3.30
N SER A 80 -13.29 1.33 3.27
CA SER A 80 -13.66 2.66 3.76
C SER A 80 -13.48 2.76 5.28
N GLY A 81 -12.90 3.86 5.75
CA GLY A 81 -12.68 4.11 7.16
C GLY A 81 -11.43 3.47 7.76
N LEU A 82 -10.61 2.77 6.96
CA LEU A 82 -9.53 1.95 7.48
C LEU A 82 -8.17 2.64 7.52
N PHE A 83 -7.94 3.61 6.63
CA PHE A 83 -6.64 4.22 6.42
C PHE A 83 -6.67 5.75 6.57
N SER A 84 -5.56 6.32 7.03
CA SER A 84 -5.33 7.77 7.11
C SER A 84 -3.90 8.15 6.70
N SER A 85 -3.69 9.45 6.44
CA SER A 85 -2.39 10.06 6.14
C SER A 85 -1.47 10.16 7.37
N THR A 86 -2.04 10.21 8.58
CA THR A 86 -1.32 10.35 9.85
C THR A 86 -1.85 9.38 10.91
N ASP A 87 -1.06 9.11 11.95
CA ASP A 87 -1.50 8.27 13.07
C ASP A 87 -2.74 8.86 13.76
N GLY A 88 -3.83 8.09 13.80
CA GLY A 88 -5.13 8.54 14.33
C GLY A 88 -5.80 9.66 13.53
N GLY A 89 -5.37 9.91 12.29
CA GLY A 89 -5.88 10.96 11.42
C GLY A 89 -7.29 10.72 10.87
N SER A 90 -7.75 11.64 10.04
CA SER A 90 -9.03 11.51 9.34
C SER A 90 -9.01 10.27 8.43
N PRO A 91 -10.07 9.45 8.44
CA PRO A 91 -10.15 8.27 7.58
C PRO A 91 -10.23 8.65 6.09
N ASN A 92 -9.91 7.69 5.24
CA ASN A 92 -9.92 7.77 3.78
C ASN A 92 -8.92 8.79 3.21
N THR A 93 -7.84 9.04 3.94
CA THR A 93 -6.68 9.81 3.44
C THR A 93 -5.44 8.92 3.43
N LEU A 94 -4.44 9.32 2.65
CA LEU A 94 -3.14 8.66 2.53
C LEU A 94 -2.08 9.75 2.50
N LEU A 95 -0.85 9.44 2.87
CA LEU A 95 0.26 10.38 2.78
C LEU A 95 1.17 9.99 1.62
N TRP A 96 1.25 10.83 0.61
CA TRP A 96 2.28 10.76 -0.41
C TRP A 96 3.47 11.61 0.01
N ASP A 97 4.67 11.04 -0.08
CA ASP A 97 5.94 11.74 0.07
C ASP A 97 6.64 11.75 -1.30
N GLY A 98 6.68 12.93 -1.93
CA GLY A 98 7.30 13.10 -3.23
C GLY A 98 8.83 13.20 -3.18
N ASP A 99 9.45 13.36 -2.03
CA ASP A 99 10.91 13.29 -1.91
C ASP A 99 11.37 11.82 -1.95
N THR A 100 10.70 10.96 -1.18
CA THR A 100 11.03 9.54 -1.11
C THR A 100 10.29 8.67 -2.13
N LYS A 101 9.31 9.23 -2.84
CA LYS A 101 8.41 8.53 -3.76
C LYS A 101 7.72 7.35 -3.08
N THR A 102 7.20 7.62 -1.88
CA THR A 102 6.60 6.62 -0.99
C THR A 102 5.17 7.04 -0.63
N LEU A 103 4.26 6.08 -0.63
CA LEU A 103 2.92 6.24 -0.08
C LEU A 103 2.86 5.59 1.30
N THR A 104 2.27 6.28 2.27
CA THR A 104 2.05 5.80 3.64
C THR A 104 0.55 5.76 3.95
N ALA A 105 0.09 4.64 4.51
CA ALA A 105 -1.28 4.41 4.93
C ALA A 105 -1.29 3.98 6.41
N TRP A 106 -1.67 4.87 7.32
CA TRP A 106 -1.83 4.55 8.74
C TRP A 106 -3.12 3.78 8.96
N VAL A 107 -3.06 2.69 9.73
CA VAL A 107 -4.24 1.91 10.10
C VAL A 107 -4.98 2.66 11.21
N VAL A 108 -6.22 3.07 10.96
CA VAL A 108 -7.08 3.77 11.95
C VAL A 108 -8.26 2.93 12.43
N ALA A 109 -8.57 1.85 11.73
CA ALA A 109 -9.52 0.83 12.16
C ALA A 109 -8.95 -0.59 11.95
N PRO A 110 -9.35 -1.59 12.76
CA PRO A 110 -8.76 -2.91 12.69
C PRO A 110 -8.91 -3.57 11.31
N LEU A 111 -7.80 -4.06 10.75
CA LEU A 111 -7.82 -4.95 9.60
C LEU A 111 -7.95 -6.38 10.12
N LEU A 112 -8.89 -7.14 9.58
CA LEU A 112 -9.13 -8.53 9.93
C LEU A 112 -8.24 -9.45 9.09
N GLY A 113 -7.67 -10.45 9.75
CA GLY A 113 -6.94 -11.51 9.07
C GLY A 113 -7.86 -12.25 8.08
N GLY A 114 -7.35 -12.50 6.89
CA GLY A 114 -8.05 -13.24 5.86
C GLY A 114 -9.01 -12.41 5.02
N VAL A 115 -9.09 -11.09 5.20
CA VAL A 115 -9.93 -10.18 4.40
C VAL A 115 -9.09 -9.45 3.35
N GLU A 116 -9.66 -9.27 2.16
CA GLU A 116 -9.06 -8.50 1.07
C GLU A 116 -9.41 -7.02 1.22
N TYR A 117 -8.40 -6.17 1.03
CA TYR A 117 -8.48 -4.71 1.10
C TYR A 117 -8.06 -4.11 -0.23
N VAL A 118 -8.83 -3.12 -0.68
CA VAL A 118 -8.66 -2.45 -1.97
C VAL A 118 -8.82 -0.94 -1.78
N PHE A 119 -7.81 -0.20 -2.19
CA PHE A 119 -7.88 1.25 -2.32
C PHE A 119 -7.09 1.69 -3.54
N SER A 120 -7.42 2.88 -4.04
CA SER A 120 -6.71 3.53 -5.13
C SER A 120 -6.29 4.93 -4.78
N PHE A 121 -5.21 5.40 -5.37
CA PHE A 121 -4.71 6.77 -5.20
C PHE A 121 -4.15 7.32 -6.52
N ALA A 122 -4.35 8.61 -6.72
CA ALA A 122 -3.90 9.29 -7.93
C ALA A 122 -2.44 9.76 -7.82
N ILE A 123 -1.64 9.39 -8.81
CA ILE A 123 -0.30 9.94 -9.05
C ILE A 123 -0.20 10.44 -10.48
N ARG A 124 0.89 11.11 -10.81
CA ARG A 124 1.24 11.51 -12.16
C ARG A 124 2.51 10.78 -12.59
N ASN A 125 2.47 10.16 -13.77
CA ASN A 125 3.60 9.44 -14.33
C ASN A 125 4.75 10.39 -14.69
N PRO A 126 6.01 9.89 -14.69
CA PRO A 126 7.18 10.67 -15.11
C PRO A 126 7.01 11.24 -16.53
N PRO A 127 7.65 12.37 -16.85
CA PRO A 127 7.55 12.99 -18.16
C PRO A 127 8.25 12.19 -19.26
N SER A 128 9.24 11.38 -18.89
CA SER A 128 9.95 10.49 -19.81
C SER A 128 9.45 9.06 -19.65
N PRO A 129 9.30 8.30 -20.75
CA PRO A 129 9.05 6.87 -20.68
C PRO A 129 10.13 6.17 -19.86
N GLN A 130 9.72 5.19 -19.05
CA GLN A 130 10.63 4.34 -18.29
C GLN A 130 10.11 2.91 -18.26
N GLU A 131 11.01 1.97 -18.02
CA GLU A 131 10.65 0.62 -17.63
C GLU A 131 9.81 0.65 -16.35
N SER A 132 8.81 -0.22 -16.27
CA SER A 132 7.92 -0.25 -15.11
C SER A 132 8.71 -0.68 -13.86
N PRO A 133 8.88 0.17 -12.84
CA PRO A 133 9.74 -0.12 -11.70
C PRO A 133 9.17 -1.26 -10.84
N PRO A 134 9.99 -1.93 -10.02
CA PRO A 134 9.50 -2.80 -8.96
C PRO A 134 8.86 -1.93 -7.86
N ILE A 135 7.66 -2.31 -7.42
CA ILE A 135 6.96 -1.65 -6.31
C ILE A 135 6.95 -2.60 -5.11
N TYR A 136 7.27 -2.07 -3.94
CA TYR A 136 7.36 -2.84 -2.71
C TYR A 136 6.33 -2.36 -1.70
N ALA A 137 5.78 -3.29 -0.93
CA ALA A 137 4.94 -3.00 0.23
C ALA A 137 5.64 -3.47 1.52
N GLN A 138 5.45 -2.73 2.61
CA GLN A 138 5.99 -3.06 3.93
C GLN A 138 5.02 -2.62 5.03
N ILE A 139 4.91 -3.41 6.10
CA ILE A 139 4.23 -2.98 7.32
C ILE A 139 5.28 -2.56 8.34
N LEU A 140 5.03 -1.43 8.99
CA LEU A 140 5.89 -0.80 9.98
C LEU A 140 5.08 -0.41 11.23
N GLY A 141 5.79 0.03 12.27
CA GLY A 141 5.21 0.40 13.56
C GLY A 141 5.12 -0.80 14.51
N GLY A 142 3.92 -1.08 15.02
CA GLY A 142 3.65 -2.18 15.94
C GLY A 142 3.98 -3.59 15.46
N LEU A 143 4.02 -3.75 14.13
CA LEU A 143 4.51 -4.94 13.45
C LEU A 143 5.48 -4.46 12.37
N VAL A 144 6.64 -5.09 12.28
CA VAL A 144 7.63 -4.77 11.25
C VAL A 144 7.85 -5.99 10.38
N THR A 145 7.78 -5.78 9.07
CA THR A 145 7.91 -6.85 8.08
C THR A 145 9.07 -6.57 7.14
N PRO A 146 9.63 -7.59 6.49
CA PRO A 146 10.40 -7.38 5.27
C PRO A 146 9.55 -6.66 4.22
N GLN A 147 10.22 -5.96 3.30
CA GLN A 147 9.60 -5.48 2.08
C GLN A 147 9.19 -6.67 1.21
N VAL A 148 8.00 -6.58 0.60
CA VAL A 148 7.46 -7.58 -0.30
C VAL A 148 7.24 -6.95 -1.67
N LEU A 149 7.74 -7.60 -2.72
CA LEU A 149 7.49 -7.17 -4.10
C LEU A 149 6.01 -7.35 -4.44
N MET A 150 5.37 -6.29 -4.94
CA MET A 150 3.99 -6.33 -5.40
C MET A 150 3.89 -6.96 -6.78
N THR A 151 2.88 -7.80 -6.97
CA THR A 151 2.57 -8.42 -8.26
C THR A 151 1.81 -7.44 -9.13
N LYS A 152 2.25 -7.21 -10.37
CA LYS A 152 1.59 -6.28 -11.28
C LYS A 152 0.32 -6.91 -11.83
N ASP A 153 -0.79 -6.20 -11.72
CA ASP A 153 -2.02 -6.52 -12.43
C ASP A 153 -1.99 -5.88 -13.82
N LEU A 154 -2.00 -6.71 -14.86
CA LEU A 154 -1.99 -6.28 -16.25
C LEU A 154 -3.40 -6.25 -16.87
N THR A 155 -4.43 -6.66 -16.12
CA THR A 155 -5.80 -6.77 -16.63
C THR A 155 -6.48 -5.41 -16.80
N GLY A 156 -6.07 -4.40 -16.01
CA GLY A 156 -6.55 -3.01 -16.13
C GLY A 156 -6.02 -2.22 -17.32
N LEU A 157 -5.08 -2.76 -18.10
CA LEU A 157 -4.50 -2.12 -19.29
C LEU A 157 -5.28 -2.39 -20.59
N GLY A 158 -6.39 -3.14 -20.51
CA GLY A 158 -7.22 -3.51 -21.65
C GLY A 158 -8.41 -2.58 -21.83
N GLY A 159 -8.25 -1.51 -22.61
CA GLY A 159 -9.39 -0.76 -23.14
C GLY A 159 -9.17 0.73 -23.33
N GLN A 160 -8.19 1.13 -24.14
CA GLN A 160 -8.26 2.28 -25.07
C GLN A 160 -7.36 2.04 -26.28
#